data_AF-A0AAW8CH50-F1
#
_entry.id   AF-A0AAW8CH50-F1
#
_cell.length_a   1.000
_cell.length_b   1.000
_cell.length_c   1.000
_cell.angle_alpha   90.00
_cell.angle_beta   90.00
_cell.angle_gamma   90.00
#
_symmetry.space_group_name_H-M   'P 1'
#
loop_
_entity.id
_entity.type
_entity.pdbx_description
1 polymer ?
#
loop_
_entity_poly.entity_id
_entity_poly.type
_entity_poly.pdbx_seq_one_letter_code
_entity_poly.pdbx_strand_id
1 'polypeptide(L)'
;MQRQFKAETFISVIVAILLSSIIFLSYSKWQKYQNKKEVLIYQRLQAMQIAENQLSLKMAKLPCQSSIKQNEITFIVNCRHNEIKVTFPLGEFYLKP
;
A
#
# COMPACT_ATOMS: atom_id res chain seq x y z
N MET A 1 -28.65 50.03 4.33
CA MET A 1 -28.34 48.85 5.17
C MET A 1 -26.89 48.44 4.88
N GLN A 2 -25.92 48.97 5.62
CA GLN A 2 -24.50 48.65 5.42
C GLN A 2 -24.14 47.42 6.26
N ARG A 3 -23.77 46.31 5.62
CA ARG A 3 -23.21 45.14 6.30
C ARG A 3 -21.77 45.46 6.68
N GLN A 4 -21.51 45.64 7.97
CA GLN A 4 -20.15 45.76 8.48
C GLN A 4 -19.56 44.34 8.63
N PHE A 5 -18.59 44.01 7.79
CA PHE A 5 -17.75 42.83 8.03
C PHE A 5 -16.82 43.18 9.19
N LYS A 6 -16.99 42.50 10.33
CA LYS A 6 -16.12 42.65 11.49
C LYS A 6 -14.73 42.16 11.07
N ALA A 7 -13.73 43.04 11.10
CA ALA A 7 -12.35 42.63 10.85
C ALA A 7 -11.95 41.64 11.95
N GLU A 8 -11.70 40.40 11.56
CA GLU A 8 -11.15 39.39 12.46
C GLU A 8 -9.81 39.90 13.02
N THR A 9 -9.61 39.71 14.32
CA THR A 9 -8.37 40.15 14.95
C THR A 9 -7.21 39.28 14.43
N PHE A 10 -6.03 39.87 14.26
CA PHE A 10 -4.83 39.14 13.84
C PHE A 10 -4.55 37.90 14.73
N ILE A 11 -4.92 37.98 16.00
CA ILE A 11 -4.87 36.87 16.96
C ILE A 11 -5.80 35.71 16.56
N SER A 12 -7.03 36.00 16.12
CA SER A 12 -8.00 35.00 15.63
C SER A 12 -7.41 34.19 14.48
N VAL A 13 -6.75 34.86 13.54
CA VAL A 13 -6.09 34.20 12.39
C VAL A 13 -4.93 33.33 12.83
N ILE A 14 -4.06 33.81 13.73
CA ILE A 14 -2.94 33.02 14.25
C ILE A 14 -3.44 31.77 14.99
N VAL A 15 -4.48 31.91 15.83
CA VAL A 15 -5.08 30.78 16.54
C VAL A 15 -5.63 29.76 15.55
N ALA A 16 -6.33 30.20 14.50
CA ALA A 16 -6.85 29.30 13.46
C ALA A 16 -5.73 28.56 12.72
N ILE A 17 -4.63 29.24 12.39
CA ILE A 17 -3.47 28.63 11.73
C ILE A 17 -2.79 27.60 12.64
N LEU A 18 -2.61 27.92 13.93
CA LEU A 18 -2.01 27.02 14.90
C LEU A 18 -2.84 25.74 15.06
N LEU A 19 -4.15 25.88 15.22
CA LEU A 19 -5.06 24.73 15.32
C LEU A 19 -5.05 23.89 14.03
N SER A 20 -5.12 24.54 12.87
CA SER A 20 -5.08 23.85 11.58
C SER A 20 -3.77 23.11 11.38
N SER A 21 -2.66 23.70 11.81
CA SER A 21 -1.32 23.11 11.71
C SER A 21 -1.20 21.87 12.61
N ILE A 22 -1.71 21.91 13.84
CA ILE A 22 -1.70 20.77 14.76
C ILE A 22 -2.50 19.61 14.16
N ILE A 23 -3.69 19.88 13.62
CA ILE A 23 -4.54 18.87 12.97
C ILE A 23 -3.81 18.27 11.76
N PHE A 24 -3.28 19.12 10.88
CA PHE A 24 -2.59 18.70 9.67
C PHE A 24 -1.37 17.83 9.95
N LEU A 25 -0.54 18.20 10.93
CA LEU A 25 0.64 17.42 11.32
C LEU A 25 0.25 16.07 11.93
N SER A 26 -0.78 16.06 12.78
CA SER A 26 -1.29 14.84 13.39
C SER A 26 -1.83 13.87 12.33
N TYR A 27 -2.62 14.38 11.39
CA TYR A 27 -3.13 13.62 10.26
C TYR A 27 -2.00 13.10 9.36
N SER A 28 -1.02 13.94 9.02
CA SER A 28 0.12 13.54 8.18
C SER A 28 0.92 12.39 8.80
N LYS A 29 1.12 12.43 10.12
CA LYS A 29 1.81 11.34 10.85
C LYS A 29 1.00 10.05 10.83
N TRP A 30 -0.31 10.13 11.03
CA TRP A 30 -1.21 8.97 10.96
C TRP A 30 -1.29 8.40 9.55
N GLN A 31 -1.46 9.24 8.52
CA GLN A 31 -1.53 8.83 7.12
C GLN A 31 -0.23 8.11 6.71
N LYS A 32 0.94 8.63 7.09
CA LYS A 32 2.22 7.96 6.82
C LYS A 32 2.29 6.55 7.43
N TYR A 33 1.71 6.37 8.62
CA TYR A 33 1.65 5.06 9.26
C TYR A 33 0.68 4.12 8.53
N GLN A 34 -0.47 4.61 8.08
CA GLN A 34 -1.44 3.80 7.32
C GLN A 34 -0.90 3.40 5.94
N ASN A 35 -0.30 4.34 5.20
CA ASN A 35 0.26 4.05 3.88
C ASN A 35 1.28 2.89 3.93
N LYS A 36 2.11 2.81 4.97
CA LYS A 36 3.06 1.70 5.13
C LYS A 36 2.36 0.35 5.27
N LYS A 37 1.26 0.28 6.03
CA LYS A 37 0.47 -0.95 6.19
C LYS A 37 -0.24 -1.32 4.91
N GLU A 38 -0.84 -0.34 4.26
CA GLU A 38 -1.58 -0.51 3.02
C GLU A 38 -0.68 -1.06 1.92
N VAL A 39 0.53 -0.52 1.72
CA VAL A 39 1.49 -1.03 0.73
C VAL A 39 1.85 -2.50 0.99
N LEU A 40 2.05 -2.90 2.25
CA LEU A 40 2.32 -4.31 2.59
C LEU A 40 1.13 -5.21 2.20
N ILE A 41 -0.10 -4.79 2.50
CA ILE A 41 -1.31 -5.55 2.16
C ILE A 41 -1.44 -5.67 0.63
N TYR A 42 -1.24 -4.57 -0.10
CA TYR A 42 -1.29 -4.57 -1.56
C TYR A 42 -0.24 -5.49 -2.19
N GLN A 43 1.00 -5.46 -1.72
CA GLN A 43 2.05 -6.36 -2.21
C GLN A 43 1.73 -7.83 -1.92
N ARG A 44 1.15 -8.11 -0.74
CA ARG A 44 0.72 -9.46 -0.38
C ARG A 44 -0.43 -9.95 -1.26
N LEU A 45 -1.41 -9.10 -1.58
CA LEU A 45 -2.51 -9.43 -2.49
C LEU A 45 -1.99 -9.71 -3.91
N GLN A 46 -1.07 -8.90 -4.42
CA GLN A 46 -0.41 -9.15 -5.71
C GLN A 46 0.36 -10.48 -5.69
N ALA A 47 1.12 -10.75 -4.62
CA ALA A 47 1.84 -12.00 -4.47
C ALA A 47 0.90 -13.23 -4.45
N MET A 48 -0.28 -13.11 -3.85
CA MET A 48 -1.33 -14.13 -3.89
C MET A 48 -1.85 -14.38 -5.31
N GLN A 49 -2.21 -13.32 -6.03
CA GLN A 49 -2.68 -13.41 -7.42
C GLN A 49 -1.61 -14.03 -8.34
N ILE A 50 -0.35 -13.66 -8.14
CA ILE A 50 0.78 -14.27 -8.83
C ILE A 50 0.84 -15.77 -8.52
N ALA A 51 0.74 -16.17 -7.26
CA ALA A 51 0.79 -17.58 -6.86
C ALA A 51 -0.36 -18.40 -7.48
N GLU A 52 -1.57 -17.86 -7.51
CA GLU A 52 -2.74 -18.49 -8.16
C GLU A 52 -2.55 -18.65 -9.68
N ASN A 53 -1.95 -17.66 -10.33
CA ASN A 53 -1.60 -17.76 -11.75
C ASN A 53 -0.54 -18.85 -12.00
N GLN A 54 0.49 -18.95 -11.15
CA GLN A 54 1.49 -20.01 -11.26
C GLN A 54 0.89 -21.41 -11.00
N LEU A 55 -0.09 -21.51 -10.09
CA LEU A 55 -0.83 -22.75 -9.88
C LEU A 55 -1.59 -23.14 -11.16
N SER A 56 -2.23 -22.18 -11.80
CA SER A 56 -2.96 -22.38 -13.05
C SER A 56 -2.02 -22.84 -14.19
N LEU A 57 -0.84 -22.21 -14.32
CA LEU A 57 0.20 -22.65 -15.27
C LEU A 57 0.64 -24.09 -15.01
N LYS A 58 0.87 -24.44 -13.74
CA LYS A 58 1.26 -25.80 -13.33
C LYS A 58 0.17 -26.82 -13.66
N MET A 59 -1.10 -26.50 -13.41
CA MET A 59 -2.25 -27.33 -13.78
C MET A 59 -2.35 -27.51 -15.30
N ALA A 60 -2.01 -26.48 -16.08
CA ALA A 60 -1.91 -26.52 -17.54
C ALA A 60 -0.62 -27.20 -18.06
N LYS A 61 0.24 -27.74 -17.18
CA LYS A 61 1.56 -28.32 -17.50
C LYS A 61 2.51 -27.35 -18.22
N LEU A 62 2.34 -26.05 -17.99
CA LEU A 62 3.21 -25.00 -18.48
C LEU A 62 4.35 -24.72 -17.48
N PRO A 63 5.51 -24.22 -17.95
CA PRO A 63 6.62 -23.87 -17.07
C PRO A 63 6.22 -22.71 -16.14
N CYS A 64 6.60 -22.84 -14.87
CA CYS A 64 6.44 -21.76 -13.89
C CYS A 64 7.45 -20.63 -14.18
N GLN A 65 7.00 -19.39 -13.99
CA GLN A 65 7.84 -18.20 -14.13
C GLN A 65 8.70 -18.04 -12.88
N SER A 66 9.95 -17.59 -13.03
CA SER A 66 10.88 -17.38 -11.90
C SER A 66 10.84 -15.97 -11.33
N SER A 67 10.44 -14.98 -12.13
CA SER A 67 10.37 -13.58 -11.73
C SER A 67 9.30 -12.85 -12.53
N ILE A 68 8.55 -11.97 -11.85
CA ILE A 68 7.48 -11.16 -12.43
C ILE A 68 7.67 -9.72 -11.94
N LYS A 69 7.63 -8.75 -12.84
CA LYS A 69 7.66 -7.32 -12.49
C LYS A 69 6.26 -6.73 -12.65
N GLN A 70 5.69 -6.18 -11.58
CA GLN A 70 4.40 -5.49 -11.57
C GLN A 70 4.51 -4.20 -10.76
N ASN A 71 4.02 -3.08 -11.30
CA ASN A 71 4.06 -1.76 -10.65
C ASN A 71 5.45 -1.40 -10.11
N GLU A 72 6.50 -1.62 -10.92
CA GLU A 72 7.91 -1.41 -10.54
C GLU A 72 8.43 -2.30 -9.39
N ILE A 73 7.65 -3.27 -8.94
CA ILE A 73 8.02 -4.24 -7.90
C ILE A 73 8.37 -5.56 -8.56
N THR A 74 9.52 -6.13 -8.18
CA THR A 74 9.94 -7.46 -8.62
C THR A 74 9.49 -8.51 -7.61
N PHE A 75 8.77 -9.50 -8.12
CA PHE A 75 8.31 -10.68 -7.38
C PHE A 75 9.12 -11.89 -7.81
N ILE A 76 9.80 -12.53 -6.88
CA ILE A 76 10.58 -13.75 -7.15
C ILE A 76 9.70 -14.95 -6.82
N VAL A 77 9.54 -15.82 -7.80
CA VAL A 77 8.65 -16.97 -7.73
C VAL A 77 9.47 -18.25 -7.67
N ASN A 78 9.13 -19.12 -6.71
CA ASN A 78 9.68 -20.45 -6.59
C ASN A 78 8.53 -21.47 -6.56
N CYS A 79 8.36 -22.18 -7.67
CA CYS A 79 7.40 -23.28 -7.78
C CYS A 79 8.05 -24.60 -7.40
N ARG A 80 7.66 -25.14 -6.24
CA ARG A 80 8.00 -26.50 -5.82
C ARG A 80 6.83 -27.45 -6.11
N HIS A 81 7.07 -28.74 -5.92
CA HIS A 81 6.06 -29.77 -6.18
C HIS A 81 4.78 -29.61 -5.35
N ASN A 82 4.86 -29.07 -4.12
CA ASN A 82 3.70 -28.93 -3.23
C ASN A 82 3.55 -27.52 -2.62
N GLU A 83 4.24 -26.52 -3.18
CA GLU A 83 4.23 -25.16 -2.66
C GLU A 83 4.65 -24.18 -3.74
N ILE A 84 3.96 -23.04 -3.82
CA ILE A 84 4.34 -21.90 -4.64
C ILE A 84 4.69 -20.76 -3.68
N LYS A 85 5.95 -20.37 -3.69
CA LYS A 85 6.46 -19.25 -2.89
C LYS A 85 6.64 -18.03 -3.77
N VAL A 86 6.10 -16.89 -3.35
CA VAL A 86 6.27 -15.59 -4.01
C VAL A 86 6.90 -14.62 -3.02
N THR A 87 8.09 -14.12 -3.33
CA THR A 87 8.87 -13.21 -2.49
C THR A 87 8.81 -11.80 -3.07
N PHE A 88 8.58 -10.81 -2.23
CA PHE A 88 8.45 -9.39 -2.59
C PHE A 88 9.18 -8.51 -1.56
N PRO A 89 9.44 -7.21 -1.84
CA PRO A 89 10.31 -6.39 -0.98
C PRO A 89 9.88 -6.32 0.49
N LEU A 90 8.57 -6.37 0.76
CA LEU A 90 8.03 -6.28 2.11
C LEU A 90 7.73 -7.63 2.77
N GLY A 91 8.00 -8.76 2.11
CA GLY A 91 7.76 -10.08 2.68
C GLY A 91 7.59 -11.21 1.67
N GLU A 92 6.87 -12.25 2.09
CA GLU A 92 6.74 -13.48 1.33
C GLU A 92 5.32 -14.04 1.47
N PHE A 93 4.84 -14.67 0.40
CA PHE A 93 3.56 -15.36 0.35
C PHE A 93 3.77 -16.81 -0.09
N TYR A 94 3.01 -17.71 0.52
CA TYR A 94 3.09 -19.15 0.27
C TYR A 94 1.69 -19.66 -0.06
N LEU A 95 1.56 -20.31 -1.20
CA LEU A 95 0.37 -21.04 -1.59
C LEU A 95 0.69 -22.53 -1.59
N LYS A 96 -0.01 -23.29 -0.76
CA LYS A 96 0.03 -24.76 -0.77
C LYS A 96 -1.19 -25.22 -1.59
N PRO A 97 -0.98 -25.90 -2.73
CA PRO A 97 -2.05 -26.44 -3.55
C PRO A 97 -2.94 -27.44 -2.81
#